data_AF-A0AAD0HPC3-F1
#
_entry.id   AF-A0AAD0HPC3-F1
#
_cell.length_a   1.000
_cell.length_b   1.000
_cell.length_c   1.000
_cell.angle_alpha   90.00
_cell.angle_beta   90.00
_cell.angle_gamma   90.00
#
_symmetry.space_group_name_H-M   'P 1'
#
loop_
_entity.id
_entity.type
_entity.pdbx_description
1 polymer ?
#
loop_
_entity_poly.entity_id
_entity_poly.type
_entity_poly.pdbx_seq_one_letter_code
_entity_poly.pdbx_strand_id
1 'polypeptide(L)'
;MSIIAKKDIGEILKNRLISDEITQVDIAKQIGITKGYMSKFLAGKEIAFWMVIEAVKCIIPEKEKDLMSDYCKSGIDKKYVFCALEYCYTKQLYDVMRFLIVEYSKAAPEACHIYKWILTHRGSFEIAYINKLHRNEYKSIEARALLTILEVYGYYNLGKYDMARLFIEKASDSLDDVKDPFVKKSFIARLDEVLANIYLKQDNNVVKARQFAESLLNSQISTNHILTANYLFALSYFMESYEKSYLYYCRVLEILEKESQRIDEVLQNKEEVAILQHYWFKEIDPQFNITKFTECLSHNHSLSEFYDDTSLRVYAYLFDGIKERRSDKLLLSLHYFSEKRDYFRANLPKIQLHKLDLDIRI
;
A
#
# COMPACT_ATOMS: atom_id res chain seq x y z
N MET A 1 -13.15 24.97 -28.25
CA MET A 1 -13.23 24.33 -26.92
C MET A 1 -13.35 25.42 -25.88
N SER A 2 -14.35 25.31 -25.00
CA SER A 2 -14.69 26.29 -23.96
C SER A 2 -13.48 26.59 -23.08
N ILE A 3 -13.08 27.86 -23.03
CA ILE A 3 -12.05 28.36 -22.11
C ILE A 3 -12.69 28.36 -20.73
N ILE A 4 -12.62 27.22 -20.03
CA ILE A 4 -12.86 27.20 -18.59
C ILE A 4 -11.78 28.10 -18.01
N ALA A 5 -12.18 29.22 -17.40
CA ALA A 5 -11.26 30.11 -16.72
C ALA A 5 -10.40 29.27 -15.77
N LYS A 6 -9.07 29.29 -15.95
CA LYS A 6 -8.12 28.66 -15.02
C LYS A 6 -8.41 29.22 -13.64
N LYS A 7 -9.05 28.44 -12.76
CA LYS A 7 -9.00 28.73 -11.34
C LYS A 7 -7.57 28.45 -10.91
N ASP A 8 -6.87 29.52 -10.54
CA ASP A 8 -5.49 29.42 -10.11
C ASP A 8 -5.44 28.79 -8.73
N ILE A 9 -4.87 27.59 -8.64
CA ILE A 9 -4.68 26.89 -7.37
C ILE A 9 -3.91 27.77 -6.37
N GLY A 10 -2.97 28.59 -6.84
CA GLY A 10 -2.23 29.53 -6.00
C GLY A 10 -3.14 30.58 -5.34
N GLU A 11 -4.14 31.08 -6.07
CA GLU A 11 -5.11 32.05 -5.54
C GLU A 11 -6.07 31.40 -4.52
N ILE A 12 -6.52 30.17 -4.79
CA ILE A 12 -7.35 29.41 -3.85
C ILE A 12 -6.61 29.22 -2.52
N LEU A 13 -5.35 28.77 -2.59
CA LEU A 13 -4.51 28.56 -1.41
C LEU A 13 -4.23 29.89 -0.69
N LYS A 14 -3.95 30.97 -1.43
CA LYS A 14 -3.74 32.30 -0.85
C LYS A 14 -4.95 32.80 -0.05
N ASN A 15 -6.15 32.61 -0.58
CA ASN A 15 -7.39 33.03 0.10
C ASN A 15 -7.62 32.25 1.39
N ARG A 16 -7.22 30.98 1.45
CA ARG A 16 -7.25 30.19 2.69
C ARG A 16 -6.24 30.67 3.72
N LEU A 17 -5.02 31.03 3.31
CA LEU A 17 -4.02 31.54 4.25
C LEU A 17 -4.42 32.85 4.94
N ILE A 18 -5.30 33.62 4.32
CA ILE A 18 -5.84 34.84 4.95
C ILE A 18 -6.80 34.48 6.10
N SER A 19 -7.45 33.30 6.07
CA SER A 19 -8.39 32.87 7.11
C SER A 19 -7.76 32.07 8.25
N ASP A 20 -6.53 31.60 8.10
CA ASP A 20 -5.87 30.68 9.04
C ASP A 20 -4.68 31.37 9.74
N GLU A 21 -4.31 30.93 10.95
CA GLU A 21 -3.15 31.50 11.70
C GLU A 21 -1.78 31.11 11.09
N ILE A 22 -1.76 30.24 10.07
CA ILE A 22 -0.53 29.73 9.46
C ILE A 22 0.00 30.74 8.43
N THR A 23 1.26 31.16 8.61
CA THR A 23 1.86 32.10 7.66
C THR A 23 2.48 31.41 6.46
N GLN A 24 2.61 32.17 5.37
CA GLN A 24 3.35 31.76 4.18
C GLN A 24 4.80 31.33 4.50
N VAL A 25 5.41 31.91 5.54
CA VAL A 25 6.78 31.59 5.96
C VAL A 25 6.84 30.21 6.61
N ASP A 26 5.83 29.88 7.41
CA ASP A 26 5.76 28.59 8.09
C ASP A 26 5.61 27.45 7.09
N ILE A 27 4.74 27.62 6.09
CA ILE A 27 4.54 26.63 5.02
C ILE A 27 5.80 26.48 4.18
N ALA A 28 6.46 27.58 3.81
CA ALA A 28 7.70 27.51 3.05
C ALA A 28 8.78 26.72 3.83
N LYS A 29 8.90 26.95 5.14
CA LYS A 29 9.80 26.18 6.00
C LYS A 29 9.41 24.70 6.07
N GLN A 30 8.13 24.39 6.24
CA GLN A 30 7.62 23.02 6.34
C GLN A 30 7.88 22.21 5.07
N ILE A 31 7.72 22.83 3.89
CA ILE A 31 7.96 22.18 2.58
C ILE A 31 9.47 22.16 2.24
N GLY A 32 10.30 22.92 2.94
CA GLY A 32 11.74 23.03 2.66
C GLY A 32 12.05 23.92 1.45
N ILE A 33 11.25 24.95 1.20
CA ILE A 33 11.48 25.92 0.12
C ILE A 33 11.64 27.34 0.67
N THR A 34 12.12 28.27 -0.16
CA THR A 34 12.22 29.67 0.25
C THR A 34 10.86 30.38 0.18
N LYS A 35 10.65 31.39 1.04
CA LYS A 35 9.47 32.26 1.00
C LYS A 35 9.23 32.84 -0.40
N GLY A 36 10.29 33.19 -1.13
CA GLY A 36 10.18 33.75 -2.47
C GLY A 36 9.55 32.80 -3.49
N TYR A 37 9.84 31.50 -3.42
CA TYR A 37 9.18 30.50 -4.27
C TYR A 37 7.70 30.37 -3.95
N MET A 38 7.35 30.32 -2.67
CA MET A 38 5.95 30.25 -2.25
C MET A 38 5.16 31.52 -2.65
N SER A 39 5.76 32.73 -2.54
CA SER A 39 5.08 33.97 -2.95
C SER A 39 4.81 33.99 -4.46
N LYS A 40 5.74 33.48 -5.27
CA LYS A 40 5.55 33.36 -6.72
C LYS A 40 4.39 32.43 -7.05
N PHE A 41 4.33 31.28 -6.38
CA PHE A 41 3.26 30.30 -6.57
C PHE A 41 1.88 30.85 -6.20
N LEU A 42 1.74 31.48 -5.03
CA LEU A 42 0.49 32.11 -4.60
C LEU A 42 0.06 33.30 -5.48
N ALA A 43 0.98 33.82 -6.29
CA ALA A 43 0.72 34.84 -7.31
C ALA A 43 0.49 34.23 -8.71
N GLY A 44 0.32 32.91 -8.81
CA GLY A 44 -0.01 32.21 -10.05
C GLY A 44 1.15 31.82 -10.94
N LYS A 45 2.39 31.92 -10.43
CA LYS A 45 3.56 31.43 -11.18
C LYS A 45 3.73 29.93 -11.01
N GLU A 46 4.17 29.28 -12.08
CA GLU A 46 4.49 27.87 -12.06
C GLU A 46 5.67 27.57 -11.11
N ILE A 47 5.52 26.51 -10.32
CA ILE A 47 6.57 25.91 -9.49
C ILE A 47 6.65 24.41 -9.78
N ALA A 48 7.57 23.70 -9.11
CA ALA A 48 7.66 22.25 -9.26
C ALA A 48 6.38 21.55 -8.76
N PHE A 49 5.92 20.53 -9.48
CA PHE A 49 4.66 19.84 -9.16
C PHE A 49 4.67 19.25 -7.75
N TRP A 50 5.79 18.68 -7.30
CA TRP A 50 5.94 18.20 -5.92
C TRP A 50 5.71 19.30 -4.87
N MET A 51 6.12 20.53 -5.14
CA MET A 51 5.89 21.65 -4.23
C MET A 51 4.41 22.03 -4.17
N VAL A 52 3.67 21.88 -5.28
CA VAL A 52 2.22 22.08 -5.32
C VAL A 52 1.52 21.03 -4.45
N ILE A 53 1.91 19.75 -4.58
CA ILE A 53 1.39 18.66 -3.73
C ILE A 53 1.57 19.01 -2.25
N GLU A 54 2.78 19.36 -1.84
CA GLU A 54 3.07 19.63 -0.43
C GLU A 54 2.38 20.91 0.07
N ALA A 55 2.26 21.94 -0.77
CA ALA A 55 1.50 23.15 -0.42
C ALA A 55 0.01 22.84 -0.20
N VAL A 56 -0.62 22.06 -1.07
CA VAL A 56 -2.02 21.67 -0.91
C VAL A 56 -2.22 20.85 0.36
N LYS A 57 -1.35 19.86 0.62
CA LYS A 57 -1.40 19.05 1.84
C LYS A 57 -1.25 19.87 3.11
N CYS A 58 -0.40 20.90 3.11
CA CYS A 58 -0.18 21.73 4.29
C CYS A 58 -1.34 22.71 4.55
N ILE A 59 -1.97 23.23 3.50
CA ILE A 59 -2.93 24.34 3.62
C ILE A 59 -4.38 23.84 3.63
N ILE A 60 -4.74 22.88 2.76
CA ILE A 60 -6.12 22.39 2.57
C ILE A 60 -6.13 20.87 2.34
N PRO A 61 -5.65 20.06 3.31
CA PRO A 61 -5.56 18.59 3.15
C PRO A 61 -6.91 17.93 2.84
N GLU A 62 -8.01 18.48 3.35
CA GLU A 62 -9.37 17.94 3.14
C GLU A 62 -9.89 18.10 1.71
N LYS A 63 -9.28 18.98 0.89
CA LYS A 63 -9.60 19.16 -0.53
C LYS A 63 -8.47 18.74 -1.47
N GLU A 64 -7.48 17.99 -0.98
CA GLU A 64 -6.27 17.62 -1.74
C GLU A 64 -6.62 16.97 -3.08
N LYS A 65 -7.51 15.96 -3.07
CA LYS A 65 -7.90 15.22 -4.28
C LYS A 65 -8.59 16.12 -5.31
N ASP A 66 -9.51 16.97 -4.88
CA ASP A 66 -10.28 17.85 -5.79
C ASP A 66 -9.37 18.93 -6.41
N LEU A 67 -8.62 19.64 -5.57
CA LEU A 67 -7.73 20.72 -6.01
C LEU A 67 -6.64 20.20 -6.95
N MET A 68 -6.02 19.06 -6.63
CA MET A 68 -4.99 18.48 -7.49
C MET A 68 -5.57 17.89 -8.78
N SER A 69 -6.80 17.37 -8.75
CA SER A 69 -7.51 16.92 -9.96
C SER A 69 -7.75 18.08 -10.92
N ASP A 70 -8.27 19.21 -10.40
CA ASP A 70 -8.52 20.41 -11.19
C ASP A 70 -7.21 21.01 -11.71
N TYR A 71 -6.17 21.05 -10.87
CA TYR A 71 -4.85 21.54 -11.28
C TYR A 71 -4.25 20.71 -12.42
N CYS A 72 -4.30 19.38 -12.33
CA CYS A 72 -3.85 18.50 -13.42
C CYS A 72 -4.63 18.75 -14.72
N LYS A 73 -5.96 18.93 -14.63
CA LYS A 73 -6.83 19.18 -15.79
C LYS A 73 -6.68 20.60 -16.37
N SER A 74 -6.20 21.55 -15.58
CA SER A 74 -5.96 22.93 -16.02
C SER A 74 -4.75 23.06 -16.96
N GLY A 75 -3.92 22.02 -17.04
CA GLY A 75 -2.71 21.98 -17.86
C GLY A 75 -1.45 22.31 -17.06
N ILE A 76 -0.51 21.37 -17.09
CA ILE A 76 0.82 21.39 -16.47
C ILE A 76 1.94 21.39 -17.54
N ASP A 77 3.14 21.81 -17.20
CA ASP A 77 4.31 21.62 -18.07
C ASP A 77 4.62 20.13 -18.26
N LYS A 78 4.98 19.75 -19.48
CA LYS A 78 5.34 18.39 -19.88
C LYS A 78 6.40 17.74 -18.98
N LYS A 79 7.33 18.53 -18.40
CA LYS A 79 8.37 18.03 -17.50
C LYS A 79 7.81 17.47 -16.19
N TYR A 80 6.58 17.85 -15.81
CA TYR A 80 5.91 17.39 -14.59
C TYR A 80 4.93 16.25 -14.82
N VAL A 81 4.71 15.82 -16.06
CA VAL A 81 3.72 14.77 -16.38
C VAL A 81 4.02 13.47 -15.64
N PHE A 82 5.30 13.11 -15.48
CA PHE A 82 5.69 11.91 -14.73
C PHE A 82 5.25 12.01 -13.25
N CYS A 83 5.55 13.13 -12.59
CA CYS A 83 5.18 13.39 -11.21
C CYS A 83 3.65 13.45 -11.03
N ALA A 84 2.94 14.09 -11.97
CA ALA A 84 1.48 14.16 -11.96
C ALA A 84 0.81 12.80 -12.14
N LEU A 85 1.32 11.95 -13.05
CA LEU A 85 0.81 10.60 -13.23
C LEU A 85 1.08 9.72 -12.00
N GLU A 86 2.25 9.84 -11.38
CA GLU A 86 2.56 9.12 -10.13
C GLU A 86 1.66 9.56 -8.98
N TYR A 87 1.42 10.86 -8.86
CA TYR A 87 0.48 11.41 -7.89
C TYR A 87 -0.94 10.88 -8.13
N CYS A 88 -1.40 10.90 -9.37
CA CYS A 88 -2.72 10.36 -9.70
C CYS A 88 -2.82 8.87 -9.39
N TYR A 89 -1.77 8.09 -9.66
CA TYR A 89 -1.72 6.68 -9.33
C TYR A 89 -1.82 6.44 -7.81
N THR A 90 -0.97 7.12 -7.02
CA THR A 90 -0.93 6.97 -5.56
C THR A 90 -2.24 7.41 -4.88
N LYS A 91 -2.92 8.42 -5.43
CA LYS A 91 -4.20 8.91 -4.92
C LYS A 91 -5.43 8.24 -5.55
N GLN A 92 -5.21 7.27 -6.44
CA GLN A 92 -6.24 6.55 -7.19
C GLN A 92 -7.14 7.45 -8.07
N LEU A 93 -6.60 8.58 -8.56
CA LEU A 93 -7.29 9.54 -9.43
C LEU A 93 -7.25 9.06 -10.91
N TYR A 94 -7.83 7.90 -11.16
CA TYR A 94 -7.65 7.20 -12.43
C TYR A 94 -8.26 7.92 -13.63
N ASP A 95 -9.34 8.67 -13.44
CA ASP A 95 -9.93 9.47 -14.52
C ASP A 95 -9.03 10.65 -14.91
N VAL A 96 -8.39 11.29 -13.92
CA VAL A 96 -7.39 12.34 -14.15
C VAL A 96 -6.18 11.75 -14.87
N MET A 97 -5.75 10.55 -14.46
CA MET A 97 -4.65 9.84 -15.07
C MET A 97 -4.92 9.51 -16.55
N ARG A 98 -6.13 9.04 -16.89
CA ARG A 98 -6.57 8.83 -18.28
C ARG A 98 -6.55 10.12 -19.09
N PHE A 99 -7.04 11.22 -18.51
CA PHE A 99 -7.01 12.54 -19.14
C PHE A 99 -5.55 12.96 -19.46
N LEU A 100 -4.65 12.89 -18.48
CA LEU A 100 -3.25 13.25 -18.65
C LEU A 100 -2.55 12.38 -19.72
N ILE A 101 -2.85 11.08 -19.78
CA ILE A 101 -2.29 10.19 -20.79
C ILE A 101 -2.71 10.60 -22.21
N VAL A 102 -3.98 10.96 -22.41
CA VAL A 102 -4.45 11.41 -23.72
C VAL A 102 -3.79 12.73 -24.11
N GLU A 103 -3.85 13.71 -23.21
CA GLU A 103 -3.38 15.07 -23.45
C GLU A 103 -1.86 15.14 -23.69
N TYR A 104 -1.07 14.40 -22.91
CA TYR A 104 0.39 14.49 -22.94
C TYR A 104 1.09 13.36 -23.68
N SER A 105 0.35 12.43 -24.31
CA SER A 105 0.91 11.27 -25.03
C SER A 105 2.04 11.63 -26.03
N LYS A 106 1.95 12.78 -26.70
CA LYS A 106 2.99 13.26 -27.63
C LYS A 106 4.13 14.00 -26.93
N ALA A 107 3.84 14.69 -25.83
CA ALA A 107 4.79 15.57 -25.15
C ALA A 107 5.66 14.84 -24.10
N ALA A 108 5.12 13.80 -23.48
CA ALA A 108 5.76 12.96 -22.47
C ALA A 108 5.46 11.46 -22.73
N PRO A 109 5.85 10.92 -23.90
CA PRO A 109 5.43 9.60 -24.36
C PRO A 109 5.82 8.47 -23.42
N GLU A 110 7.03 8.51 -22.84
CA GLU A 110 7.51 7.46 -21.93
C GLU A 110 6.64 7.32 -20.69
N ALA A 111 6.37 8.44 -20.01
CA ALA A 111 5.52 8.48 -18.82
C ALA A 111 4.10 8.00 -19.16
N CYS A 112 3.49 8.59 -20.20
CA CYS A 112 2.14 8.23 -20.61
C CYS A 112 2.02 6.75 -21.01
N HIS A 113 3.04 6.19 -21.67
CA HIS A 113 3.04 4.80 -22.09
C HIS A 113 3.09 3.83 -20.90
N ILE A 114 4.03 4.01 -19.98
CA ILE A 114 4.16 3.14 -18.79
C ILE A 114 2.89 3.23 -17.94
N TYR A 115 2.41 4.45 -17.68
CA TYR A 115 1.22 4.62 -16.84
C TYR A 115 -0.07 4.18 -17.52
N LYS A 116 -0.17 4.26 -18.85
CA LYS A 116 -1.27 3.61 -19.59
C LYS A 116 -1.23 2.10 -19.39
N TRP A 117 -0.05 1.49 -19.49
CA TRP A 117 0.10 0.06 -19.25
C TRP A 117 -0.28 -0.31 -17.81
N ILE A 118 0.17 0.46 -16.82
CA ILE A 118 -0.21 0.29 -15.41
C ILE A 118 -1.72 0.35 -15.28
N LEU A 119 -2.39 1.33 -15.90
CA LEU A 119 -3.85 1.46 -15.83
C LEU A 119 -4.59 0.28 -16.45
N THR A 120 -4.05 -0.30 -17.52
CA THR A 120 -4.64 -1.44 -18.25
C THR A 120 -4.48 -2.76 -17.48
N HIS A 121 -3.35 -2.96 -16.81
CA HIS A 121 -3.01 -4.22 -16.15
C HIS A 121 -3.09 -4.13 -14.62
N ARG A 122 -3.92 -3.21 -14.09
CA ARG A 122 -4.10 -3.06 -12.63
C ARG A 122 -4.55 -4.38 -12.03
N GLY A 123 -3.82 -4.85 -11.03
CA GLY A 123 -4.08 -6.11 -10.36
C GLY A 123 -3.44 -7.35 -11.01
N SER A 124 -2.82 -7.22 -12.20
CA SER A 124 -2.05 -8.31 -12.83
C SER A 124 -0.74 -7.78 -13.42
N PHE A 125 0.27 -7.65 -12.57
CA PHE A 125 1.64 -7.34 -12.98
C PHE A 125 2.38 -8.60 -13.44
N GLU A 126 1.85 -9.31 -14.42
CA GLU A 126 2.52 -10.52 -14.93
C GLU A 126 3.83 -10.17 -15.67
N ILE A 127 4.89 -10.93 -15.38
CA ILE A 127 6.22 -10.69 -15.99
C ILE A 127 6.18 -10.79 -17.51
N ALA A 128 5.31 -11.62 -18.08
CA ALA A 128 5.13 -11.74 -19.51
C ALA A 128 4.63 -10.45 -20.17
N TYR A 129 3.80 -9.67 -19.46
CA TYR A 129 3.32 -8.38 -19.92
C TYR A 129 4.35 -7.28 -19.70
N ILE A 130 5.11 -7.34 -18.60
CA ILE A 130 6.22 -6.41 -18.33
C ILE A 130 7.32 -6.56 -19.39
N ASN A 131 7.62 -7.79 -19.82
CA ASN A 131 8.58 -8.04 -20.92
C ASN A 131 8.16 -7.41 -22.25
N LYS A 132 6.87 -7.12 -22.47
CA LYS A 132 6.42 -6.37 -23.65
C LYS A 132 6.74 -4.88 -23.52
N LEU A 133 6.77 -4.33 -22.30
CA LEU A 133 7.18 -2.93 -22.06
C LEU A 133 8.65 -2.71 -22.39
N HIS A 134 9.52 -3.68 -22.11
CA HIS A 134 10.96 -3.64 -22.44
C HIS A 134 11.28 -3.49 -23.92
N ARG A 135 10.31 -3.76 -24.81
CA ARG A 135 10.49 -3.50 -26.25
C ARG A 135 10.59 -2.00 -26.58
N ASN A 136 10.33 -1.13 -25.61
CA ASN A 136 10.45 0.31 -25.77
C ASN A 136 11.77 0.78 -25.18
N GLU A 137 12.50 1.61 -25.92
CA GLU A 137 13.76 2.22 -25.47
C GLU A 137 13.48 3.43 -24.57
N TYR A 138 13.21 3.21 -23.29
CA TYR A 138 13.03 4.28 -22.31
C TYR A 138 14.37 4.96 -21.97
N LYS A 139 14.41 6.28 -22.11
CA LYS A 139 15.62 7.09 -21.89
C LYS A 139 15.59 7.84 -20.56
N SER A 140 14.42 8.23 -20.08
CA SER A 140 14.31 8.93 -18.80
C SER A 140 14.68 8.02 -17.63
N ILE A 141 15.27 8.61 -16.59
CA ILE A 141 15.66 7.89 -15.37
C ILE A 141 14.40 7.36 -14.68
N GLU A 142 13.36 8.19 -14.61
CA GLU A 142 12.08 7.87 -13.99
C GLU A 142 11.38 6.70 -14.68
N ALA A 143 11.40 6.65 -16.02
CA ALA A 143 10.81 5.53 -16.77
C ALA A 143 11.55 4.21 -16.54
N ARG A 144 12.89 4.24 -16.54
CA ARG A 144 13.72 3.05 -16.30
C ARG A 144 13.53 2.55 -14.86
N ALA A 145 13.58 3.44 -13.87
CA ALA A 145 13.35 3.10 -12.47
C ALA A 145 11.96 2.49 -12.28
N LEU A 146 10.91 3.10 -12.85
CA LEU A 146 9.55 2.58 -12.77
C LEU A 146 9.43 1.20 -13.42
N LEU A 147 10.05 0.99 -14.58
CA LEU A 147 10.03 -0.31 -15.25
C LEU A 147 10.67 -1.39 -14.36
N THR A 148 11.80 -1.10 -13.72
CA THR A 148 12.43 -2.02 -12.76
C THR A 148 11.54 -2.29 -11.55
N ILE A 149 10.85 -1.28 -11.02
CA ILE A 149 9.86 -1.46 -9.95
C ILE A 149 8.69 -2.36 -10.40
N LEU A 150 8.22 -2.24 -11.65
CA LEU A 150 7.20 -3.14 -12.18
C LEU A 150 7.69 -4.59 -12.25
N GLU A 151 8.97 -4.81 -12.60
CA GLU A 151 9.57 -6.14 -12.56
C GLU A 151 9.65 -6.72 -11.15
N VAL A 152 9.95 -5.89 -10.14
CA VAL A 152 9.87 -6.29 -8.73
C VAL A 152 8.50 -6.85 -8.41
N TYR A 153 7.42 -6.12 -8.73
CA TYR A 153 6.05 -6.61 -8.53
C TYR A 153 5.79 -7.89 -9.32
N GLY A 154 6.28 -8.01 -10.55
CA GLY A 154 6.11 -9.22 -11.36
C GLY A 154 6.79 -10.46 -10.76
N TYR A 155 8.03 -10.34 -10.30
CA TYR A 155 8.72 -11.44 -9.63
C TYR A 155 8.09 -11.77 -8.27
N TYR A 156 7.68 -10.75 -7.52
CA TYR A 156 6.99 -10.93 -6.24
C TYR A 156 5.67 -11.69 -6.41
N ASN A 157 4.85 -11.33 -7.40
CA ASN A 157 3.57 -12.00 -7.68
C ASN A 157 3.75 -13.46 -8.16
N LEU A 158 4.86 -13.76 -8.83
CA LEU A 158 5.25 -15.14 -9.18
C LEU A 158 5.85 -15.91 -7.99
N GLY A 159 6.02 -15.25 -6.84
CA GLY A 159 6.70 -15.78 -5.67
C GLY A 159 8.20 -16.08 -5.89
N LYS A 160 8.82 -15.44 -6.88
CA LYS A 160 10.27 -15.51 -7.12
C LYS A 160 10.98 -14.44 -6.28
N TYR A 161 10.99 -14.62 -4.96
CA TYR A 161 11.40 -13.57 -4.02
C TYR A 161 12.88 -13.18 -4.14
N ASP A 162 13.77 -14.12 -4.46
CA ASP A 162 15.19 -13.80 -4.71
C ASP A 162 15.37 -12.86 -5.92
N MET A 163 14.58 -13.10 -6.98
CA MET A 163 14.56 -12.23 -8.15
C MET A 163 13.95 -10.86 -7.82
N ALA A 164 12.87 -10.84 -7.02
CA ALA A 164 12.29 -9.57 -6.57
C ALA A 164 13.33 -8.74 -5.80
N ARG A 165 14.10 -9.34 -4.88
CA ARG A 165 15.19 -8.67 -4.14
C ARG A 165 16.28 -8.14 -5.04
N LEU A 166 16.77 -8.95 -5.99
CA LEU A 166 17.77 -8.51 -6.96
C LEU A 166 17.31 -7.28 -7.75
N PHE A 167 16.03 -7.23 -8.13
CA PHE A 167 15.48 -6.08 -8.85
C PHE A 167 15.17 -4.89 -7.94
N ILE A 168 14.89 -5.11 -6.65
CA ILE A 168 14.80 -4.03 -5.66
C ILE A 168 16.16 -3.32 -5.50
N GLU A 169 17.27 -4.07 -5.43
CA GLU A 169 18.62 -3.50 -5.37
C GLU A 169 18.89 -2.64 -6.61
N LYS A 170 18.65 -3.19 -7.80
CA LYS A 170 18.81 -2.45 -9.07
C LYS A 170 17.93 -1.20 -9.14
N ALA A 171 16.68 -1.29 -8.69
CA ALA A 171 15.79 -0.14 -8.65
C ALA A 171 16.37 0.92 -7.70
N SER A 172 16.76 0.53 -6.50
CA SER A 172 17.31 1.41 -5.48
C SER A 172 18.52 2.19 -5.98
N ASP A 173 19.47 1.53 -6.68
CA ASP A 173 20.62 2.19 -7.28
C ASP A 173 20.21 3.29 -8.28
N SER A 174 19.16 3.04 -9.07
CA SER A 174 18.65 4.03 -10.03
C SER A 174 17.85 5.17 -9.40
N LEU A 175 17.33 5.00 -8.18
CA LEU A 175 16.54 6.03 -7.49
C LEU A 175 17.39 7.19 -6.98
N ASP A 176 18.71 7.03 -6.89
CA ASP A 176 19.60 8.12 -6.52
C ASP A 176 19.69 9.22 -7.58
N ASP A 177 19.46 8.86 -8.84
CA ASP A 177 19.44 9.81 -9.96
C ASP A 177 18.05 10.47 -10.18
N VAL A 178 17.00 10.02 -9.49
CA VAL A 178 15.66 10.61 -9.61
C VAL A 178 15.62 11.94 -8.86
N LYS A 179 15.46 13.04 -9.62
CA LYS A 179 15.54 14.40 -9.08
C LYS A 179 14.27 14.89 -8.40
N ASP A 180 13.10 14.42 -8.84
CA ASP A 180 11.83 14.83 -8.25
C ASP A 180 11.64 14.14 -6.87
N PRO A 181 11.59 14.88 -5.75
CA PRO A 181 11.52 14.28 -4.43
C PRO A 181 10.24 13.48 -4.19
N PHE A 182 9.12 13.89 -4.79
CA PHE A 182 7.86 13.16 -4.66
C PHE A 182 7.93 11.83 -5.42
N VAL A 183 8.43 11.84 -6.66
CA VAL A 183 8.59 10.60 -7.44
C VAL A 183 9.54 9.64 -6.75
N LYS A 184 10.72 10.13 -6.28
CA LYS A 184 11.68 9.31 -5.54
C LYS A 184 11.02 8.68 -4.30
N LYS A 185 10.34 9.50 -3.48
CA LYS A 185 9.65 9.04 -2.28
C LYS A 185 8.56 8.01 -2.58
N SER A 186 7.78 8.22 -3.64
CA SER A 186 6.74 7.29 -4.05
C SER A 186 7.31 5.95 -4.53
N PHE A 187 8.40 5.99 -5.27
CA PHE A 187 9.08 4.80 -5.75
C PHE A 187 9.72 3.99 -4.62
N ILE A 188 10.34 4.67 -3.64
CA ILE A 188 10.84 4.00 -2.42
C ILE A 188 9.69 3.31 -1.68
N ALA A 189 8.55 3.98 -1.49
CA ALA A 189 7.40 3.38 -0.81
C ALA A 189 6.92 2.09 -1.51
N ARG A 190 6.90 2.06 -2.85
CA ARG A 190 6.57 0.83 -3.61
C ARG A 190 7.56 -0.32 -3.35
N LEU A 191 8.86 -0.02 -3.24
CA LEU A 191 9.87 -1.03 -2.92
C LEU A 191 9.76 -1.51 -1.47
N ASP A 192 9.54 -0.59 -0.53
CA ASP A 192 9.36 -0.89 0.90
C ASP A 192 8.16 -1.79 1.15
N GLU A 193 7.06 -1.60 0.40
CA GLU A 193 5.88 -2.47 0.42
C GLU A 193 6.21 -3.93 0.11
N VAL A 194 6.99 -4.16 -0.94
CA VAL A 194 7.41 -5.50 -1.34
C VAL A 194 8.38 -6.07 -0.31
N LEU A 195 9.39 -5.30 0.10
CA LEU A 195 10.37 -5.73 1.10
C LEU A 195 9.70 -6.12 2.43
N ALA A 196 8.79 -5.31 2.94
CA ALA A 196 8.12 -5.58 4.20
C ALA A 196 7.34 -6.90 4.16
N ASN A 197 6.65 -7.18 3.04
CA ASN A 197 5.94 -8.44 2.85
C ASN A 197 6.88 -9.64 2.72
N ILE A 198 7.98 -9.53 1.96
CA ILE A 198 8.96 -10.63 1.85
C ILE A 198 9.59 -10.91 3.22
N TYR A 199 10.05 -9.88 3.93
CA TYR A 199 10.66 -10.08 5.25
C TYR A 199 9.69 -10.70 6.24
N LEU A 200 8.41 -10.32 6.22
CA LEU A 200 7.45 -10.92 7.12
C LEU A 200 7.12 -12.36 6.70
N LYS A 201 6.54 -12.54 5.52
CA LYS A 201 5.89 -13.79 5.12
C LYS A 201 6.87 -14.85 4.66
N GLN A 202 8.01 -14.45 4.07
CA GLN A 202 8.99 -15.37 3.51
C GLN A 202 10.14 -15.65 4.48
N ASP A 203 10.78 -14.60 4.98
CA ASP A 203 11.96 -14.75 5.82
C ASP A 203 11.62 -14.99 7.30
N ASN A 204 10.36 -14.76 7.68
CA ASN A 204 9.94 -14.72 9.08
C ASN A 204 10.76 -13.70 9.92
N ASN A 205 11.28 -12.65 9.27
CA ASN A 205 12.09 -11.59 9.85
C ASN A 205 11.20 -10.40 10.25
N VAL A 206 10.55 -10.56 11.40
CA VAL A 206 9.61 -9.60 11.97
C VAL A 206 10.23 -8.21 12.17
N VAL A 207 11.50 -8.13 12.62
CA VAL A 207 12.17 -6.86 12.90
C VAL A 207 12.34 -6.04 11.62
N LYS A 208 12.88 -6.64 10.56
CA LYS A 208 13.03 -5.94 9.28
C LYS A 208 11.67 -5.59 8.67
N ALA A 209 10.69 -6.49 8.75
CA ALA A 209 9.34 -6.21 8.26
C ALA A 209 8.74 -4.95 8.91
N ARG A 210 8.86 -4.82 10.24
CA ARG A 210 8.40 -3.65 10.99
C ARG A 210 9.15 -2.37 10.60
N GLN A 211 10.46 -2.44 10.34
CA GLN A 211 11.24 -1.27 9.87
C GLN A 211 10.73 -0.74 8.52
N PHE A 212 10.47 -1.63 7.54
CA PHE A 212 9.93 -1.20 6.25
C PHE A 212 8.46 -0.76 6.36
N ALA A 213 7.65 -1.40 7.22
CA ALA A 213 6.29 -0.93 7.51
C ALA A 213 6.28 0.46 8.17
N GLU A 214 7.24 0.76 9.03
CA GLU A 214 7.43 2.10 9.60
C GLU A 214 7.81 3.13 8.52
N SER A 215 8.73 2.78 7.62
CA SER A 215 9.07 3.62 6.47
C SER A 215 7.85 3.96 5.61
N LEU A 216 7.03 2.96 5.28
CA LEU A 216 5.76 3.14 4.57
C LEU A 216 4.81 4.08 5.30
N LEU A 217 4.62 3.87 6.60
CA LEU A 217 3.72 4.68 7.41
C LEU A 217 4.20 6.13 7.47
N ASN A 218 5.50 6.35 7.63
CA ASN A 218 6.11 7.68 7.68
C ASN A 218 6.13 8.37 6.30
N SER A 219 6.08 7.60 5.20
CA SER A 219 6.04 8.16 3.85
C SER A 219 4.78 9.00 3.61
N GLN A 220 3.62 8.63 4.17
CA GLN A 220 2.35 9.31 3.96
C GLN A 220 2.01 9.55 2.47
N ILE A 221 2.52 8.69 1.57
CA ILE A 221 2.38 8.89 0.12
C ILE A 221 0.98 8.54 -0.38
N SER A 222 0.37 7.47 0.17
CA SER A 222 -0.99 7.06 -0.14
C SER A 222 -1.65 6.35 1.04
N THR A 223 -2.99 6.41 1.06
CA THR A 223 -3.83 5.65 1.99
C THR A 223 -3.57 4.14 1.90
N ASN A 224 -3.30 3.61 0.70
CA ASN A 224 -3.01 2.17 0.53
C ASN A 224 -1.69 1.75 1.18
N HIS A 225 -0.65 2.57 1.12
CA HIS A 225 0.61 2.26 1.82
C HIS A 225 0.43 2.34 3.34
N ILE A 226 -0.33 3.33 3.83
CA ILE A 226 -0.67 3.44 5.26
C ILE A 226 -1.46 2.21 5.71
N LEU A 227 -2.46 1.79 4.94
CA LEU A 227 -3.25 0.60 5.19
C LEU A 227 -2.35 -0.64 5.26
N THR A 228 -1.49 -0.84 4.26
CA THR A 228 -0.55 -1.97 4.17
C THR A 228 0.42 -1.99 5.34
N ALA A 229 0.96 -0.83 5.74
CA ALA A 229 1.82 -0.70 6.91
C ALA A 229 1.10 -1.12 8.20
N ASN A 230 -0.11 -0.62 8.44
CA ASN A 230 -0.88 -1.00 9.63
C ASN A 230 -1.23 -2.50 9.61
N TYR A 231 -1.61 -3.05 8.46
CA TYR A 231 -1.87 -4.48 8.33
C TYR A 231 -0.61 -5.32 8.62
N LEU A 232 0.55 -4.93 8.08
CA LEU A 232 1.83 -5.58 8.37
C LEU A 232 2.20 -5.51 9.85
N PHE A 233 1.97 -4.37 10.51
CA PHE A 233 2.16 -4.27 11.96
C PHE A 233 1.23 -5.21 12.72
N ALA A 234 -0.06 -5.22 12.37
CA ALA A 234 -1.05 -6.10 12.98
C ALA A 234 -0.59 -7.57 12.89
N LEU A 235 -0.27 -8.03 11.67
CA LEU A 235 0.29 -9.36 11.45
C LEU A 235 1.54 -9.60 12.29
N SER A 236 2.51 -8.69 12.22
CA SER A 236 3.80 -8.87 12.88
C SER A 236 3.68 -9.03 14.40
N TYR A 237 2.67 -8.42 15.03
CA TYR A 237 2.40 -8.53 16.46
C TYR A 237 1.45 -9.67 16.82
N PHE A 238 0.84 -10.35 15.84
CA PHE A 238 -0.22 -11.35 16.04
C PHE A 238 0.14 -12.41 17.10
N MET A 239 1.38 -12.90 17.10
CA MET A 239 1.86 -13.91 18.06
C MET A 239 2.56 -13.32 19.29
N GLU A 240 2.86 -12.02 19.30
CA GLU A 240 3.65 -11.35 20.35
C GLU A 240 2.79 -10.56 21.34
N SER A 241 1.78 -9.84 20.85
CA SER A 241 0.90 -9.00 21.67
C SER A 241 -0.46 -8.82 21.01
N TYR A 242 -1.49 -9.32 21.69
CA TYR A 242 -2.89 -9.11 21.33
C TYR A 242 -3.22 -7.62 21.18
N GLU A 243 -2.85 -6.81 22.16
CA GLU A 243 -3.21 -5.40 22.28
C GLU A 243 -2.64 -4.59 21.12
N LYS A 244 -1.36 -4.81 20.78
CA LYS A 244 -0.74 -4.15 19.63
C LYS A 244 -1.36 -4.62 18.33
N SER A 245 -1.51 -5.94 18.13
CA SER A 245 -2.09 -6.48 16.91
C SER A 245 -3.51 -5.95 16.67
N TYR A 246 -4.34 -5.96 17.72
CA TYR A 246 -5.71 -5.47 17.71
C TYR A 246 -5.76 -3.97 17.37
N LEU A 247 -4.94 -3.14 18.02
CA LEU A 247 -4.85 -1.71 17.75
C LEU A 247 -4.57 -1.42 16.26
N TYR A 248 -3.62 -2.14 15.66
CA TYR A 248 -3.27 -1.94 14.26
C TYR A 248 -4.37 -2.44 13.31
N TYR A 249 -5.05 -3.55 13.62
CA TYR A 249 -6.23 -3.97 12.85
C TYR A 249 -7.38 -2.95 12.94
N CYS A 250 -7.64 -2.36 14.11
CA CYS A 250 -8.64 -1.30 14.23
C CYS A 250 -8.28 -0.11 13.34
N ARG A 251 -7.01 0.30 13.27
CA ARG A 251 -6.56 1.36 12.34
C ARG A 251 -6.78 0.99 10.87
N VAL A 252 -6.58 -0.28 10.50
CA VAL A 252 -6.91 -0.78 9.16
C VAL A 252 -8.40 -0.60 8.86
N LEU A 253 -9.26 -1.02 9.79
CA LEU A 253 -10.72 -0.90 9.64
C LEU A 253 -11.19 0.56 9.58
N GLU A 254 -10.65 1.44 10.43
CA GLU A 254 -10.94 2.89 10.41
C GLU A 254 -10.65 3.54 9.05
N ILE A 255 -9.67 3.02 8.31
CA ILE A 255 -9.33 3.50 6.96
C ILE A 255 -10.30 2.90 5.94
N LEU A 256 -10.53 1.58 5.98
CA LEU A 256 -11.37 0.88 5.01
C LEU A 256 -12.83 1.32 5.09
N GLU A 257 -13.38 1.52 6.29
CA GLU A 257 -14.78 1.89 6.49
C GLU A 257 -15.11 3.31 5.98
N LYS A 258 -14.09 4.15 5.73
CA LYS A 258 -14.26 5.45 5.05
C LYS A 258 -14.44 5.33 3.54
N GLU A 259 -14.14 4.16 2.95
CA GLU A 259 -14.18 3.92 1.52
C GLU A 259 -15.28 2.90 1.17
N SER A 260 -16.44 3.39 0.73
CA SER A 260 -17.65 2.57 0.46
C SER A 260 -17.47 1.45 -0.56
N GLN A 261 -16.41 1.46 -1.37
CA GLN A 261 -16.12 0.47 -2.40
C GLN A 261 -15.30 -0.73 -1.89
N ARG A 262 -14.91 -0.76 -0.61
CA ARG A 262 -13.98 -1.77 -0.05
C ARG A 262 -14.64 -2.71 0.95
N ILE A 263 -15.91 -3.02 0.73
CA ILE A 263 -16.75 -3.82 1.65
C ILE A 263 -16.11 -5.19 1.92
N ASP A 264 -15.60 -5.86 0.88
CA ASP A 264 -14.98 -7.19 1.02
C ASP A 264 -13.72 -7.14 1.90
N GLU A 265 -12.92 -6.09 1.75
CA GLU A 265 -11.72 -5.89 2.59
C GLU A 265 -12.09 -5.57 4.04
N VAL A 266 -13.18 -4.83 4.27
CA VAL A 266 -13.72 -4.60 5.63
C VAL A 266 -14.13 -5.93 6.25
N LEU A 267 -14.91 -6.74 5.53
CA LEU A 267 -15.35 -8.05 6.02
C LEU A 267 -14.16 -8.96 6.33
N GLN A 268 -13.21 -9.08 5.41
CA GLN A 268 -12.02 -9.88 5.61
C GLN A 268 -11.22 -9.44 6.85
N ASN A 269 -11.04 -8.13 7.06
CA ASN A 269 -10.28 -7.65 8.22
C ASN A 269 -11.05 -7.79 9.55
N LYS A 270 -12.38 -7.72 9.54
CA LYS A 270 -13.19 -8.04 10.73
C LYS A 270 -13.06 -9.51 11.10
N GLU A 271 -13.06 -10.41 10.12
CA GLU A 271 -12.80 -11.83 10.34
C GLU A 271 -11.38 -12.09 10.88
N GLU A 272 -10.35 -11.40 10.37
CA GLU A 272 -8.98 -11.48 10.90
C GLU A 272 -8.89 -10.99 12.37
N VAL A 273 -9.67 -9.98 12.76
CA VAL A 273 -9.75 -9.56 14.17
C VAL A 273 -10.42 -10.61 15.04
N ALA A 274 -11.51 -11.23 14.58
CA ALA A 274 -12.16 -12.32 15.30
C ALA A 274 -11.23 -13.54 15.46
N ILE A 275 -10.45 -13.86 14.42
CA ILE A 275 -9.40 -14.90 14.46
C ILE A 275 -8.33 -14.55 15.52
N LEU A 276 -7.87 -13.30 15.56
CA LEU A 276 -6.94 -12.82 16.59
C LEU A 276 -7.53 -12.97 18.00
N GLN A 277 -8.77 -12.52 18.21
CA GLN A 277 -9.46 -12.62 19.49
C GLN A 277 -9.56 -14.07 19.96
N HIS A 278 -10.02 -14.96 19.07
CA HIS A 278 -10.13 -16.38 19.36
C HIS A 278 -8.77 -17.01 19.68
N TYR A 279 -7.72 -16.71 18.91
CA TYR A 279 -6.37 -17.23 19.14
C TYR A 279 -5.81 -16.84 20.51
N TRP A 280 -6.10 -15.63 20.99
CA TRP A 280 -5.68 -15.13 22.31
C TRP A 280 -6.67 -15.43 23.44
N PHE A 281 -7.65 -16.32 23.20
CA PHE A 281 -8.70 -16.68 24.17
C PHE A 281 -9.47 -15.46 24.72
N LYS A 282 -9.69 -14.46 23.86
CA LYS A 282 -10.56 -13.32 24.13
C LYS A 282 -11.97 -13.61 23.62
N GLU A 283 -12.97 -13.02 24.27
CA GLU A 283 -14.32 -12.97 23.72
C GLU A 283 -14.29 -12.23 22.37
N ILE A 284 -14.98 -12.77 21.38
CA ILE A 284 -15.07 -12.13 20.06
C ILE A 284 -16.12 -11.03 20.16
N ASP A 285 -15.72 -9.79 19.89
CA ASP A 285 -16.68 -8.68 19.96
C ASP A 285 -17.79 -8.87 18.91
N PRO A 286 -19.06 -8.56 19.23
CA PRO A 286 -20.17 -8.74 18.30
C PRO A 286 -19.97 -8.05 16.95
N GLN A 287 -19.23 -6.95 16.90
CA GLN A 287 -18.92 -6.23 15.67
C GLN A 287 -17.97 -6.97 14.71
N PHE A 288 -17.23 -7.97 15.21
CA PHE A 288 -16.33 -8.82 14.42
C PHE A 288 -16.92 -10.22 14.19
N ASN A 289 -18.01 -10.56 14.86
CA ASN A 289 -18.79 -11.76 14.57
C ASN A 289 -19.73 -11.52 13.38
N ILE A 290 -19.18 -11.55 12.17
CA ILE A 290 -19.84 -11.11 10.94
C ILE A 290 -20.01 -12.20 9.88
N THR A 291 -19.32 -13.34 10.02
CA THR A 291 -19.40 -14.47 9.11
C THR A 291 -19.80 -15.73 9.87
N LYS A 292 -20.24 -16.76 9.13
CA LYS A 292 -20.50 -18.08 9.71
C LYS A 292 -19.25 -18.65 10.40
N PHE A 293 -18.07 -18.38 9.85
CA PHE A 293 -16.81 -18.81 10.43
C PHE A 293 -16.58 -18.17 11.81
N THR A 294 -16.72 -16.85 11.92
CA THR A 294 -16.58 -16.13 13.20
C THR A 294 -17.66 -16.54 14.20
N GLU A 295 -18.87 -16.87 13.73
CA GLU A 295 -19.94 -17.38 14.58
C GLU A 295 -19.57 -18.73 15.19
N CYS A 296 -19.06 -19.66 14.37
CA CYS A 296 -18.55 -20.94 14.84
C CYS A 296 -17.39 -20.78 15.83
N LEU A 297 -16.47 -19.82 15.60
CA LEU A 297 -15.41 -19.51 16.56
C LEU A 297 -15.97 -19.02 17.90
N SER A 298 -16.95 -18.10 17.89
CA SER A 298 -17.52 -17.53 19.10
C SER A 298 -18.22 -18.57 19.99
N HIS A 299 -18.87 -19.56 19.37
CA HIS A 299 -19.58 -20.64 20.06
C HIS A 299 -18.74 -21.92 20.25
N ASN A 300 -17.46 -21.91 19.85
CA ASN A 300 -16.57 -23.08 19.87
C ASN A 300 -17.11 -24.32 19.11
N HIS A 301 -17.90 -24.09 18.05
CA HIS A 301 -18.44 -25.13 17.19
C HIS A 301 -17.33 -25.84 16.37
N SER A 302 -17.68 -26.96 15.71
CA SER A 302 -16.77 -27.62 14.76
C SER A 302 -16.56 -26.73 13.54
N LEU A 303 -15.31 -26.66 13.04
CA LEU A 303 -14.97 -25.90 11.83
C LEU A 303 -14.83 -26.80 10.58
N SER A 304 -15.23 -28.06 10.67
CA SER A 304 -15.10 -29.07 9.60
C SER A 304 -15.73 -28.66 8.26
N GLU A 305 -16.76 -27.81 8.27
CA GLU A 305 -17.38 -27.32 7.04
C GLU A 305 -16.48 -26.36 6.24
N PHE A 306 -15.44 -25.80 6.86
CA PHE A 306 -14.51 -24.86 6.24
C PHE A 306 -13.21 -25.53 5.75
N TYR A 307 -13.12 -26.87 5.79
CA TYR A 307 -11.91 -27.58 5.36
C TYR A 307 -11.66 -27.50 3.85
N ASP A 308 -12.71 -27.31 3.07
CA ASP A 308 -12.63 -27.11 1.61
C ASP A 308 -12.51 -25.63 1.23
N ASP A 309 -12.67 -24.71 2.17
CA ASP A 309 -12.51 -23.27 1.91
C ASP A 309 -11.03 -22.92 1.81
N THR A 310 -10.58 -22.54 0.61
CA THR A 310 -9.15 -22.25 0.38
C THR A 310 -8.61 -21.12 1.27
N SER A 311 -9.44 -20.17 1.68
CA SER A 311 -9.05 -19.03 2.52
C SER A 311 -9.02 -19.43 4.00
N LEU A 312 -10.06 -20.11 4.48
CA LEU A 312 -10.33 -20.40 5.89
C LEU A 312 -9.78 -21.74 6.37
N ARG A 313 -9.52 -22.72 5.49
CA ARG A 313 -9.05 -24.06 5.88
C ARG A 313 -7.82 -24.02 6.78
N VAL A 314 -6.92 -23.07 6.54
CA VAL A 314 -5.70 -22.88 7.34
C VAL A 314 -6.02 -22.66 8.82
N TYR A 315 -7.07 -21.89 9.11
CA TYR A 315 -7.53 -21.57 10.46
C TYR A 315 -8.50 -22.61 11.00
N ALA A 316 -9.36 -23.18 10.15
CA ALA A 316 -10.26 -24.26 10.53
C ALA A 316 -9.48 -25.47 11.09
N TYR A 317 -8.45 -25.93 10.36
CA TYR A 317 -7.57 -26.99 10.82
C TYR A 317 -6.74 -26.60 12.05
N LEU A 318 -6.31 -25.33 12.15
CA LEU A 318 -5.60 -24.82 13.33
C LEU A 318 -6.46 -24.94 14.59
N PHE A 319 -7.64 -24.34 14.58
CA PHE A 319 -8.47 -24.23 15.78
C PHE A 319 -9.13 -25.55 16.16
N ASP A 320 -9.60 -26.36 15.20
CA ASP A 320 -10.07 -27.72 15.52
C ASP A 320 -8.91 -28.60 16.03
N GLY A 321 -7.70 -28.45 15.47
CA GLY A 321 -6.51 -29.16 15.94
C GLY A 321 -6.11 -28.79 17.38
N ILE A 322 -6.21 -27.51 17.73
CA ILE A 322 -6.02 -27.03 19.11
C ILE A 322 -7.09 -27.62 20.03
N LYS A 323 -8.37 -27.49 19.65
CA LYS A 323 -9.52 -27.92 20.46
C LYS A 323 -9.51 -29.42 20.73
N GLU A 324 -9.23 -30.21 19.70
CA GLU A 324 -9.25 -31.67 19.76
C GLU A 324 -7.90 -32.28 20.18
N ARG A 325 -6.87 -31.45 20.37
CA ARG A 325 -5.48 -31.87 20.62
C ARG A 325 -4.97 -32.86 19.55
N ARG A 326 -5.24 -32.54 18.29
CA ARG A 326 -4.94 -33.39 17.13
C ARG A 326 -3.79 -32.85 16.31
N SER A 327 -2.66 -33.56 16.36
CA SER A 327 -1.44 -33.19 15.65
C SER A 327 -1.60 -33.25 14.13
N ASP A 328 -2.38 -34.18 13.60
CA ASP A 328 -2.63 -34.32 12.17
C ASP A 328 -3.36 -33.11 11.58
N LYS A 329 -4.36 -32.56 12.30
CA LYS A 329 -5.02 -31.31 11.91
C LYS A 329 -4.05 -30.12 11.96
N LEU A 330 -3.22 -30.02 12.99
CA LEU A 330 -2.21 -28.97 13.08
C LEU A 330 -1.15 -29.07 11.97
N LEU A 331 -0.74 -30.28 11.60
CA LEU A 331 0.16 -30.53 10.47
C LEU A 331 -0.48 -30.11 9.13
N LEU A 332 -1.78 -30.35 8.94
CA LEU A 332 -2.52 -29.86 7.77
C LEU A 332 -2.58 -28.32 7.74
N SER A 333 -2.85 -27.68 8.87
CA SER A 333 -2.79 -26.22 8.98
C SER A 333 -1.41 -25.68 8.59
N LEU A 334 -0.34 -26.28 9.14
CA LEU A 334 1.05 -25.93 8.81
C LEU A 334 1.33 -26.10 7.30
N HIS A 335 0.92 -27.22 6.73
CA HIS A 335 1.06 -27.50 5.30
C HIS A 335 0.38 -26.42 4.47
N TYR A 336 -0.87 -26.07 4.77
CA TYR A 336 -1.62 -25.09 3.99
C TYR A 336 -1.12 -23.65 4.14
N PHE A 337 -0.59 -23.25 5.30
CA PHE A 337 0.13 -21.98 5.41
C PHE A 337 1.40 -21.98 4.55
N SER A 338 2.13 -23.10 4.53
CA SER A 338 3.36 -23.25 3.75
C SER A 338 3.10 -23.27 2.24
N GLU A 339 2.02 -23.91 1.78
CA GLU A 339 1.58 -23.87 0.37
C GLU A 339 1.30 -22.44 -0.10
N LYS A 340 0.67 -21.63 0.77
CA LYS A 340 0.44 -20.19 0.53
C LYS A 340 1.69 -19.34 0.71
N ARG A 341 2.83 -19.96 1.09
CA ARG A 341 4.10 -19.28 1.40
C ARG A 341 3.95 -18.23 2.50
N ASP A 342 3.09 -18.47 3.48
CA ASP A 342 2.97 -17.63 4.67
C ASP A 342 3.69 -18.31 5.84
N TYR A 343 5.03 -18.27 5.79
CA TYR A 343 5.86 -18.94 6.80
C TYR A 343 5.80 -18.23 8.16
N PHE A 344 5.40 -16.97 8.21
CA PHE A 344 5.12 -16.27 9.46
C PHE A 344 3.93 -16.90 10.19
N ARG A 345 2.77 -16.99 9.52
CA ARG A 345 1.57 -17.61 10.12
C ARG A 345 1.70 -19.12 10.25
N ALA A 346 2.54 -19.78 9.46
CA ALA A 346 2.91 -21.18 9.67
C ALA A 346 3.49 -21.46 11.07
N ASN A 347 4.00 -20.45 11.79
CA ASN A 347 4.42 -20.63 13.17
C ASN A 347 3.25 -20.85 14.14
N LEU A 348 2.02 -20.43 13.80
CA LEU A 348 0.84 -20.66 14.64
C LEU A 348 0.65 -22.15 14.94
N PRO A 349 0.50 -23.05 13.93
CA PRO A 349 0.43 -24.48 14.20
C PRO A 349 1.75 -25.06 14.75
N LYS A 350 2.94 -24.57 14.35
CA LYS A 350 4.23 -25.05 14.90
C LYS A 350 4.29 -24.88 16.42
N ILE A 351 3.90 -23.71 16.94
CA ILE A 351 3.85 -23.41 18.37
C ILE A 351 2.92 -24.41 19.09
N GLN A 352 1.77 -24.74 18.52
CA GLN A 352 0.83 -25.68 19.14
C GLN A 352 1.31 -27.12 19.07
N LEU A 353 1.98 -27.52 17.98
CA LEU A 353 2.59 -28.85 17.84
C LEU A 353 3.69 -29.08 18.87
N HIS A 354 4.53 -28.08 19.14
CA HIS A 354 5.52 -28.15 20.22
C HIS A 354 4.89 -28.34 21.61
N LYS A 355 3.69 -27.78 21.87
CA LYS A 355 2.96 -28.02 23.13
C LYS A 355 2.39 -29.43 23.26
N LEU A 356 2.34 -30.20 22.16
CA LEU A 356 1.92 -31.60 22.13
C LEU A 356 3.12 -32.57 22.13
N ASP A 357 4.32 -32.09 22.51
CA ASP A 357 5.57 -32.85 22.54
C ASP A 357 6.01 -33.44 21.18
N LEU A 358 5.54 -32.86 20.08
CA LEU A 358 6.04 -33.17 18.74
C LEU A 358 7.16 -32.20 18.38
N ASP A 359 8.41 -32.68 18.41
CA ASP A 359 9.58 -31.92 17.95
C ASP A 359 9.60 -31.88 16.41
N ILE A 360 8.98 -30.84 15.84
CA ILE A 360 8.98 -30.60 14.40
C ILE A 360 10.21 -29.77 14.06
N ARG A 361 11.35 -30.44 13.87
CA ARG A 361 12.51 -29.86 13.19
C ARG A 361 12.26 -29.89 11.68
N ILE A 362 11.45 -28.96 11.18
CA ILE A 362 11.28 -28.69 9.74
C ILE A 362 11.68 -27.26 9.45
#